data_AF-A0A3M7ICH2-F1
#
_entry.id   AF-A0A3M7ICH2-F1
#
_cell.length_a   1.000
_cell.length_b   1.000
_cell.length_c   1.000
_cell.angle_alpha   90.00
_cell.angle_beta   90.00
_cell.angle_gamma   90.00
#
_symmetry.space_group_name_H-M   'P 1'
#
loop_
_entity.id
_entity.type
_entity.pdbx_description
1 polymer ?
#
loop_
_entity_poly.entity_id
_entity_poly.type
_entity_poly.pdbx_seq_one_letter_code
_entity_poly.pdbx_strand_id
1 'polypeptide(L)'
;MNVSATFNVFRLLANPALCLPQHTVATFDQLPIPLSLAFASKKGEKPPDIRAVVLDKDNCFSVPKQNVVYPAYQSKFDELKKAYPGSRLLIVSNSSGTGSDPGHKEAELLERNTGIRVLRHSTKKPGCHGEIMDFFRSQPETGVTKESQVAVVGDRLFTDVMMANMMGAHGIWVKDGVIEDHGIMSRFEKGLSAFLLKRGFSPPQVQSDFE
;
A
#
# COMPACT_ATOMS: atom_id res chain seq x y z
N MET A 1 -2.87 20.45 15.78
CA MET A 1 -1.87 20.31 14.71
C MET A 1 -1.73 18.84 14.36
N ASN A 2 -1.72 18.51 13.07
CA ASN A 2 -1.66 17.12 12.61
C ASN A 2 -0.21 16.62 12.69
N VAL A 3 0.21 16.19 13.89
CA VAL A 3 1.61 15.83 14.22
C VAL A 3 2.21 14.85 13.22
N SER A 4 1.39 13.92 12.70
CA SER A 4 1.78 12.97 11.66
C SER A 4 2.22 13.65 10.36
N ALA A 5 1.50 14.67 9.88
CA ALA A 5 1.85 15.37 8.65
C ALA A 5 3.19 16.10 8.76
N THR A 6 3.43 16.78 9.89
CA THR A 6 4.69 17.49 10.16
C THR A 6 5.87 16.51 10.25
N PHE A 7 5.69 15.36 10.91
CA PHE A 7 6.74 14.36 11.08
C PHE A 7 7.11 13.65 9.77
N ASN A 8 6.13 13.39 8.90
CA ASN A 8 6.39 12.79 7.58
C ASN A 8 7.17 13.73 6.67
N VAL A 9 6.90 15.04 6.73
CA VAL A 9 7.68 16.05 6.00
C VAL A 9 9.14 16.02 6.42
N PHE A 10 9.44 15.96 7.73
CA PHE A 10 10.83 15.86 8.21
C PHE A 10 11.51 14.57 7.73
N ARG A 11 10.81 13.44 7.72
CA ARG A 11 11.34 12.17 7.22
C ARG A 11 11.67 12.22 5.73
N LEU A 12 10.81 12.84 4.91
CA LEU A 12 11.07 13.01 3.48
C LEU A 12 12.19 14.01 3.20
N LEU A 13 12.39 15.01 4.06
CA LEU A 13 13.57 15.89 3.96
C LEU A 13 14.87 15.15 4.27
N ALA A 14 14.86 14.26 5.27
CA ALA A 14 16.02 13.46 5.64
C ALA A 14 16.32 12.34 4.63
N ASN A 15 15.29 11.65 4.13
CA ASN A 15 15.41 10.60 3.12
C ASN A 15 14.28 10.71 2.08
N PRO A 16 14.47 11.51 1.01
CA PRO A 16 13.45 11.73 0.01
C PRO A 16 13.15 10.48 -0.83
N ALA A 17 14.07 9.50 -0.88
CA ALA A 17 13.83 8.24 -1.59
C ALA A 17 12.69 7.42 -0.98
N LEU A 18 12.30 7.68 0.27
CA LEU A 18 11.17 6.99 0.92
C LEU A 18 9.84 7.17 0.18
N CYS A 19 9.66 8.18 -0.67
CA CYS A 19 8.45 8.30 -1.47
C CYS A 19 8.55 7.61 -2.85
N LEU A 20 9.65 6.94 -3.17
CA LEU A 20 9.82 6.27 -4.46
C LEU A 20 9.31 4.83 -4.40
N PRO A 21 8.46 4.40 -5.36
CA PRO A 21 7.95 3.04 -5.38
C PRO A 21 8.92 2.07 -6.06
N GLN A 22 8.88 0.80 -5.67
CA GLN A 22 9.60 -0.28 -6.36
C GLN A 22 8.94 -0.65 -7.70
N HIS A 23 7.62 -0.51 -7.80
CA HIS A 23 6.88 -0.71 -9.04
C HIS A 23 5.78 0.33 -9.23
N THR A 24 5.43 0.65 -10.46
CA THR A 24 4.35 1.60 -10.77
C THR A 24 3.44 1.03 -11.84
N VAL A 25 2.14 1.05 -11.57
CA VAL A 25 1.08 0.74 -12.54
C VAL A 25 0.21 1.99 -12.74
N ALA A 26 -0.43 2.12 -13.90
CA ALA A 26 -1.34 3.26 -14.11
C ALA A 26 -2.58 3.11 -13.23
N THR A 27 -3.22 1.94 -13.29
CA THR A 27 -4.48 1.63 -12.60
C THR A 27 -4.40 0.29 -11.88
N PHE A 28 -5.31 0.05 -10.94
CA PHE A 28 -5.40 -1.22 -10.20
C PHE A 28 -5.58 -2.43 -11.14
N ASP A 29 -6.28 -2.25 -12.27
CA ASP A 29 -6.49 -3.31 -13.27
C ASP A 29 -5.18 -3.81 -13.93
N GLN A 30 -4.10 -3.05 -13.83
CA GLN A 30 -2.79 -3.41 -14.39
C GLN A 30 -1.88 -4.10 -13.39
N LEU A 31 -2.35 -4.42 -12.18
CA LEU A 31 -1.55 -5.15 -11.21
C LEU A 31 -1.12 -6.51 -11.78
N PRO A 32 0.19 -6.83 -11.75
CA PRO A 32 0.67 -8.14 -12.14
C PRO A 32 0.42 -9.11 -10.97
N ILE A 33 -0.44 -10.10 -11.18
CA ILE A 33 -0.82 -11.05 -10.12
C ILE A 33 -0.22 -12.43 -10.46
N PRO A 34 0.48 -13.10 -9.51
CA PRO A 34 0.80 -12.64 -8.15
C PRO A 34 1.77 -11.45 -8.13
N LEU A 35 1.70 -10.62 -7.07
CA LEU A 35 2.43 -9.34 -7.00
C LEU A 35 3.96 -9.49 -7.01
N SER A 36 4.48 -10.68 -6.75
CA SER A 36 5.91 -10.99 -6.91
C SER A 36 6.41 -10.71 -8.34
N LEU A 37 5.54 -10.82 -9.35
CA LEU A 37 5.84 -10.50 -10.74
C LEU A 37 6.14 -9.02 -10.97
N ALA A 38 5.62 -8.11 -10.14
CA ALA A 38 5.91 -6.68 -10.22
C ALA A 38 7.41 -6.37 -10.03
N PHE A 39 8.11 -7.24 -9.31
CA PHE A 39 9.48 -7.03 -8.87
C PHE A 39 10.47 -7.99 -9.55
N ALA A 40 10.03 -8.71 -10.57
CA ALA A 40 10.91 -9.58 -11.34
C ALA A 40 11.98 -8.72 -12.06
N SER A 41 13.24 -8.95 -11.72
CA SER A 41 14.38 -8.25 -12.32
C SER A 41 14.67 -8.77 -13.73
N LYS A 42 15.03 -7.88 -14.66
CA LYS A 42 15.52 -8.27 -16.00
C LYS A 42 16.86 -9.02 -15.96
N LYS A 43 17.55 -9.02 -14.82
CA LYS A 43 18.89 -9.63 -14.64
C LYS A 43 18.87 -11.10 -14.20
N GLY A 44 17.73 -11.79 -14.28
CA GLY A 44 17.63 -13.22 -13.95
C GLY A 44 17.55 -13.54 -12.45
N GLU A 45 17.35 -12.53 -11.60
CA GLU A 45 17.06 -12.74 -10.18
C GLU A 45 15.63 -13.26 -10.01
N LYS A 46 15.45 -14.20 -9.06
CA LYS A 46 14.13 -14.73 -8.75
C LYS A 46 13.25 -13.61 -8.19
N PRO A 47 11.95 -13.56 -8.56
CA PRO A 47 11.03 -12.61 -7.95
C PRO A 47 10.96 -12.83 -6.44
N PRO A 48 10.70 -11.76 -5.66
CA PRO A 48 10.62 -11.86 -4.20
C PRO A 48 9.46 -12.75 -3.77
N ASP A 49 9.62 -13.37 -2.61
CA ASP A 49 8.58 -14.18 -1.97
C ASP A 49 7.55 -13.26 -1.29
N ILE A 50 6.49 -12.89 -2.02
CA ILE A 50 5.38 -12.09 -1.49
C ILE A 50 4.30 -13.01 -0.96
N ARG A 51 4.12 -13.02 0.35
CA ARG A 51 3.16 -13.88 1.07
C ARG A 51 1.87 -13.15 1.46
N ALA A 52 1.94 -11.83 1.66
CA ALA A 52 0.78 -11.03 2.01
C ALA A 52 0.77 -9.67 1.30
N VAL A 53 -0.43 -9.10 1.20
CA VAL A 53 -0.70 -7.85 0.52
C VAL A 53 -1.48 -6.92 1.43
N VAL A 54 -0.96 -5.70 1.58
CA VAL A 54 -1.67 -4.56 2.15
C VAL A 54 -2.24 -3.74 1.01
N LEU A 55 -3.54 -3.50 1.05
CA LEU A 55 -4.27 -2.83 -0.01
C LEU A 55 -4.92 -1.54 0.51
N ASP A 56 -4.55 -0.40 -0.08
CA ASP A 56 -5.28 0.84 0.15
C ASP A 56 -6.69 0.79 -0.46
N LYS A 57 -7.62 1.59 0.09
CA LYS A 57 -9.01 1.66 -0.36
C LYS A 57 -9.24 2.78 -1.38
N ASP A 58 -9.09 4.02 -0.93
CA ASP A 58 -9.64 5.20 -1.59
C ASP A 58 -8.79 5.54 -2.81
N ASN A 59 -9.41 5.60 -3.99
CA ASN A 59 -8.74 5.81 -5.27
C ASN A 59 -7.76 4.68 -5.71
N CYS A 60 -7.56 3.66 -4.89
CA CYS A 60 -6.82 2.45 -5.26
C CYS A 60 -7.75 1.43 -5.96
N PHE A 61 -8.52 0.62 -5.22
CA PHE A 61 -9.50 -0.31 -5.81
C PHE A 61 -10.95 0.19 -5.75
N SER A 62 -11.20 1.26 -4.99
CA SER A 62 -12.53 1.84 -4.79
C SER A 62 -12.55 3.32 -5.18
N VAL A 63 -13.69 3.79 -5.69
CA VAL A 63 -13.92 5.24 -5.84
C VAL A 63 -13.82 5.88 -4.45
N PRO A 64 -13.18 7.04 -4.29
CA PRO A 64 -13.04 7.69 -2.99
C PRO A 64 -14.37 7.80 -2.22
N LYS A 65 -14.32 7.48 -0.92
CA LYS A 65 -15.48 7.46 0.00
C LYS A 65 -16.52 6.38 -0.27
N GLN A 66 -16.28 5.47 -1.22
CA GLN A 66 -17.10 4.28 -1.41
C GLN A 66 -16.51 3.09 -0.63
N ASN A 67 -17.37 2.10 -0.37
CA ASN A 67 -16.99 0.87 0.32
C ASN A 67 -17.26 -0.37 -0.55
N VAL A 68 -17.20 -0.20 -1.86
CA VAL A 68 -17.38 -1.27 -2.85
C VAL A 68 -16.21 -1.26 -3.83
N VAL A 69 -15.93 -2.40 -4.44
CA VAL A 69 -14.92 -2.47 -5.50
C VAL A 69 -15.44 -1.67 -6.70
N TYR A 70 -14.56 -0.87 -7.31
CA TYR A 70 -14.91 -0.18 -8.55
C TYR A 70 -15.28 -1.23 -9.62
N PRO A 71 -16.46 -1.17 -10.27
CA PRO A 71 -16.96 -2.27 -11.09
C PRO A 71 -15.98 -2.75 -12.19
N ALA A 72 -15.21 -1.84 -12.80
CA ALA A 72 -14.22 -2.21 -13.81
C ALA A 72 -13.05 -3.04 -13.23
N TYR A 73 -12.76 -2.91 -11.93
CA TYR A 73 -11.69 -3.62 -11.24
C TYR A 73 -12.14 -4.95 -10.63
N GLN A 74 -13.42 -5.32 -10.72
CA GLN A 74 -13.96 -6.52 -10.08
C GLN A 74 -13.19 -7.78 -10.49
N SER A 75 -12.92 -7.94 -11.79
CA SER A 75 -12.20 -9.12 -12.29
C SER A 75 -10.78 -9.21 -11.70
N LYS A 76 -10.04 -8.09 -11.70
CA LYS A 76 -8.69 -8.04 -11.14
C LYS A 76 -8.67 -8.22 -9.61
N PHE A 77 -9.68 -7.68 -8.93
CA PHE A 77 -9.84 -7.82 -7.48
C PHE A 77 -10.10 -9.27 -7.08
N ASP A 78 -10.95 -9.98 -7.83
CA ASP A 78 -11.20 -11.41 -7.62
C ASP A 78 -9.97 -12.26 -7.90
N GLU A 79 -9.17 -11.91 -8.92
CA GLU A 79 -7.87 -12.52 -9.19
C GLU A 79 -6.90 -12.32 -8.02
N LEU A 80 -6.82 -11.11 -7.47
CA LEU A 80 -5.98 -10.79 -6.31
C LEU A 80 -6.40 -11.58 -5.08
N LYS A 81 -7.71 -11.64 -4.81
CA LYS A 81 -8.28 -12.39 -3.68
C LYS A 81 -8.03 -13.90 -3.82
N LYS A 82 -8.04 -14.44 -5.03
CA LYS A 82 -7.69 -15.84 -5.30
C LYS A 82 -6.20 -16.11 -5.08
N ALA A 83 -5.32 -15.18 -5.48
CA ALA A 83 -3.88 -15.32 -5.28
C ALA A 83 -3.47 -15.18 -3.80
N TYR A 84 -4.18 -14.36 -3.03
CA TYR A 84 -3.92 -14.09 -1.62
C TYR A 84 -5.16 -14.39 -0.75
N PRO A 85 -5.51 -15.67 -0.56
CA PRO A 85 -6.71 -16.06 0.18
C PRO A 85 -6.54 -15.89 1.70
N GLY A 86 -7.67 -15.83 2.41
CA GLY A 86 -7.70 -15.73 3.87
C GLY A 86 -7.13 -14.40 4.37
N SER A 87 -6.31 -14.44 5.41
CA SER A 87 -5.70 -13.25 6.02
C SER A 87 -4.47 -12.73 5.27
N ARG A 88 -4.15 -13.28 4.08
CA ARG A 88 -3.03 -12.82 3.24
C ARG A 88 -3.32 -11.52 2.51
N LEU A 89 -4.58 -11.08 2.48
CA LEU A 89 -4.98 -9.80 1.91
C LEU A 89 -5.62 -8.96 3.02
N LEU A 90 -5.10 -7.77 3.24
CA LEU A 90 -5.52 -6.86 4.31
C LEU A 90 -5.77 -5.47 3.73
N ILE A 91 -6.94 -4.90 4.00
CA ILE A 91 -7.23 -3.51 3.62
C ILE A 91 -6.75 -2.56 4.74
N VAL A 92 -6.01 -1.51 4.36
CA VAL A 92 -5.55 -0.47 5.28
C VAL A 92 -5.88 0.90 4.71
N SER A 93 -6.75 1.66 5.39
CA SER A 93 -7.27 2.94 4.92
C SER A 93 -7.11 4.05 5.97
N ASN A 94 -6.86 5.27 5.54
CA ASN A 94 -6.83 6.44 6.44
C ASN A 94 -8.23 6.99 6.78
N SER A 95 -9.28 6.44 6.14
CA SER A 95 -10.68 6.82 6.34
C SER A 95 -11.48 5.73 7.06
N SER A 96 -11.31 4.45 6.69
CA SER A 96 -11.98 3.30 7.32
C SER A 96 -11.07 2.58 8.31
N GLY A 97 -11.59 2.20 9.48
CA GLY A 97 -10.83 1.44 10.47
C GLY A 97 -9.92 2.29 11.38
N THR A 98 -10.01 3.61 11.27
CA THR A 98 -9.24 4.57 12.10
C THR A 98 -10.15 5.34 13.05
N GLY A 99 -9.59 6.25 13.87
CA GLY A 99 -10.38 7.19 14.66
C GLY A 99 -11.30 8.13 13.85
N SER A 100 -11.16 8.16 12.51
CA SER A 100 -12.08 8.87 11.61
C SER A 100 -13.31 8.04 11.20
N ASP A 101 -13.41 6.79 11.65
CA ASP A 101 -14.52 5.86 11.42
C ASP A 101 -15.19 5.53 12.76
N PRO A 102 -16.14 6.37 13.24
CA PRO A 102 -16.76 6.19 14.54
C PRO A 102 -17.49 4.85 14.65
N GLY A 103 -17.05 4.02 15.61
CA GLY A 103 -17.60 2.67 15.79
C GLY A 103 -17.25 1.72 14.64
N HIS A 104 -16.28 2.05 13.79
CA HIS A 104 -15.76 1.20 12.73
C HIS A 104 -16.79 0.70 11.69
N LYS A 105 -17.86 1.48 11.47
CA LYS A 105 -18.97 1.09 10.59
C LYS A 105 -18.54 1.01 9.13
N GLU A 106 -17.70 1.93 8.69
CA GLU A 106 -17.21 1.95 7.30
C GLU A 106 -16.33 0.72 7.04
N ALA A 107 -15.49 0.38 8.01
CA ALA A 107 -14.65 -0.80 7.92
C ALA A 107 -15.46 -2.11 7.98
N GLU A 108 -16.49 -2.20 8.81
CA GLU A 108 -17.40 -3.36 8.82
C GLU A 108 -18.17 -3.51 7.50
N LEU A 109 -18.66 -2.40 6.93
CA LEU A 109 -19.35 -2.42 5.65
C LEU A 109 -18.41 -2.87 4.52
N LEU A 110 -17.18 -2.37 4.53
CA LEU A 110 -16.16 -2.75 3.55
C LEU A 110 -15.79 -4.23 3.67
N GLU A 111 -15.65 -4.76 4.89
CA GLU A 111 -15.43 -6.19 5.14
C GLU A 111 -16.59 -7.04 4.60
N ARG A 112 -17.84 -6.62 4.81
CA ARG A 112 -19.02 -7.32 4.26
C ARG A 112 -19.05 -7.31 2.73
N ASN A 113 -18.73 -6.17 2.12
CA ASN A 113 -18.80 -6.01 0.66
C ASN A 113 -17.66 -6.71 -0.08
N THR A 114 -16.47 -6.79 0.53
CA THR A 114 -15.27 -7.35 -0.13
C THR A 114 -14.93 -8.76 0.34
N GLY A 115 -15.38 -9.14 1.55
CA GLY A 115 -14.94 -10.35 2.24
C GLY A 115 -13.47 -10.34 2.64
N ILE A 116 -12.85 -9.16 2.75
CA ILE A 116 -11.44 -8.97 3.14
C ILE A 116 -11.42 -8.19 4.45
N ARG A 117 -10.53 -8.57 5.37
CA ARG A 117 -10.34 -7.88 6.65
C ARG A 117 -9.84 -6.45 6.44
N VAL A 118 -10.35 -5.53 7.26
CA VAL A 118 -9.88 -4.15 7.31
C VAL A 118 -9.13 -3.95 8.62
N LEU A 119 -7.90 -3.46 8.56
CA LEU A 119 -7.12 -3.20 9.77
C LEU A 119 -7.84 -2.13 10.62
N ARG A 120 -8.03 -2.43 11.91
CA ARG A 120 -8.46 -1.44 12.88
C ARG A 120 -7.21 -0.89 13.54
N HIS A 121 -6.88 0.37 13.28
CA HIS A 121 -5.63 0.96 13.71
C HIS A 121 -5.76 2.39 14.23
N SER A 122 -4.93 2.71 15.22
CA SER A 122 -4.95 4.01 15.89
C SER A 122 -4.13 5.06 15.14
N THR A 123 -3.01 4.64 14.55
CA THR A 123 -2.08 5.54 13.85
C THR A 123 -2.39 5.55 12.37
N LYS A 124 -2.55 6.71 11.73
CA LYS A 124 -2.77 6.76 10.27
C LYS A 124 -1.50 6.42 9.49
N LYS A 125 -1.66 5.92 8.26
CA LYS A 125 -0.57 5.78 7.29
C LYS A 125 0.16 7.12 7.14
N PRO A 126 1.49 7.13 7.07
CA PRO A 126 2.40 5.97 6.95
C PRO A 126 2.82 5.30 8.27
N GLY A 127 2.24 5.66 9.43
CA GLY A 127 2.73 5.24 10.74
C GLY A 127 2.22 3.89 11.28
N CYS A 128 1.26 3.23 10.62
CA CYS A 128 0.65 1.97 11.10
C CYS A 128 1.40 0.68 10.69
N HIS A 129 2.64 0.77 10.18
CA HIS A 129 3.39 -0.40 9.73
C HIS A 129 3.61 -1.46 10.83
N GLY A 130 3.75 -1.05 12.10
CA GLY A 130 3.80 -1.98 13.24
C GLY A 130 2.50 -2.77 13.41
N GLU A 131 1.36 -2.07 13.42
CA GLU A 131 0.02 -2.68 13.55
C GLU A 131 -0.28 -3.66 12.39
N ILE A 132 0.22 -3.36 11.18
CA ILE A 132 0.14 -4.26 10.02
C ILE A 132 0.92 -5.56 10.26
N MET A 133 2.17 -5.47 10.71
CA MET A 133 3.00 -6.64 10.94
C MET A 133 2.49 -7.48 12.12
N ASP A 134 1.97 -6.84 13.17
CA ASP A 134 1.34 -7.55 14.28
C ASP A 134 0.11 -8.34 13.84
N PHE A 135 -0.72 -7.76 12.95
CA PHE A 135 -1.83 -8.49 12.33
C PHE A 135 -1.33 -9.73 11.59
N PHE A 136 -0.36 -9.62 10.69
CA PHE A 136 0.11 -10.77 9.92
C PHE A 136 0.80 -11.84 10.80
N ARG A 137 1.58 -11.41 11.80
CA ARG A 137 2.21 -12.32 12.78
C ARG A 137 1.18 -13.07 13.64
N SER A 138 0.02 -12.46 13.90
CA SER A 138 -1.09 -13.13 14.60
C SER A 138 -1.85 -14.16 13.76
N GLN A 139 -1.54 -14.25 12.45
CA GLN A 139 -2.21 -15.12 11.48
C GLN A 139 -1.19 -16.10 10.87
N PRO A 140 -0.87 -17.22 11.55
CA PRO A 140 0.17 -18.16 11.13
C PRO A 140 -0.03 -18.71 9.72
N GLU A 141 -1.27 -18.81 9.24
CA GLU A 141 -1.61 -19.27 7.90
C GLU A 141 -1.11 -18.35 6.79
N THR A 142 -0.82 -17.08 7.10
CA THR A 142 -0.22 -16.15 6.14
C THR A 142 1.21 -16.54 5.80
N GLY A 143 1.92 -17.16 6.75
CA GLY A 143 3.33 -17.48 6.64
C GLY A 143 4.26 -16.26 6.65
N VAL A 144 3.78 -15.06 6.95
CA VAL A 144 4.62 -13.85 6.99
C VAL A 144 5.52 -13.89 8.23
N THR A 145 6.82 -13.84 8.02
CA THR A 145 7.84 -13.77 9.08
C THR A 145 8.71 -12.52 8.97
N LYS A 146 8.87 -11.97 7.77
CA LYS A 146 9.65 -10.76 7.48
C LYS A 146 8.80 -9.74 6.72
N GLU A 147 9.11 -8.46 6.90
CA GLU A 147 8.45 -7.34 6.25
C GLU A 147 8.63 -7.37 4.73
N SER A 148 9.77 -7.87 4.25
CA SER A 148 10.08 -8.07 2.83
C SER A 148 9.14 -9.06 2.13
N GLN A 149 8.32 -9.82 2.88
CA GLN A 149 7.32 -10.73 2.33
C GLN A 149 5.95 -10.06 2.13
N VAL A 150 5.84 -8.78 2.46
CA VAL A 150 4.63 -7.99 2.31
C VAL A 150 4.77 -7.05 1.11
N ALA A 151 3.71 -6.95 0.31
CA ALA A 151 3.58 -5.92 -0.71
C ALA A 151 2.47 -4.93 -0.30
N VAL A 152 2.73 -3.64 -0.44
CA VAL A 152 1.77 -2.56 -0.21
C VAL A 152 1.37 -1.97 -1.54
N VAL A 153 0.07 -1.91 -1.82
CA VAL A 153 -0.50 -1.32 -3.03
C VAL A 153 -1.35 -0.11 -2.64
N GLY A 154 -1.06 1.05 -3.22
CA GLY A 154 -1.85 2.26 -2.98
C GLY A 154 -1.56 3.39 -3.96
N ASP A 155 -2.38 4.44 -3.91
CA ASP A 155 -2.36 5.53 -4.89
C ASP A 155 -1.49 6.73 -4.48
N ARG A 156 -1.10 6.81 -3.19
CA ARG A 156 -0.35 7.95 -2.65
C ARG A 156 1.10 7.61 -2.32
N LEU A 157 2.00 8.51 -2.73
CA LEU A 157 3.44 8.34 -2.52
C LEU A 157 3.82 8.63 -1.05
N PHE A 158 3.19 9.63 -0.43
CA PHE A 158 3.53 10.07 0.93
C PHE A 158 2.79 9.31 2.04
N THR A 159 1.91 8.38 1.69
CA THR A 159 1.29 7.47 2.65
C THR A 159 1.64 6.03 2.36
N ASP A 160 1.23 5.48 1.21
CA ASP A 160 1.27 4.04 0.97
C ASP A 160 2.68 3.58 0.60
N VAL A 161 3.30 4.24 -0.38
CA VAL A 161 4.67 3.95 -0.78
C VAL A 161 5.66 4.26 0.34
N MET A 162 5.48 5.41 1.00
CA MET A 162 6.30 5.78 2.17
C MET A 162 6.16 4.78 3.31
N MET A 163 4.95 4.29 3.60
CA MET A 163 4.73 3.24 4.59
C MET A 163 5.43 1.95 4.21
N ALA A 164 5.31 1.52 2.94
CA ALA A 164 5.98 0.31 2.44
C ALA A 164 7.50 0.39 2.64
N ASN A 165 8.09 1.52 2.25
CA ASN A 165 9.52 1.77 2.38
C ASN A 165 9.98 1.86 3.84
N MET A 166 9.20 2.51 4.71
CA MET A 166 9.49 2.56 6.14
C MET A 166 9.36 1.19 6.82
N MET A 167 8.50 0.32 6.30
CA MET A 167 8.31 -1.03 6.80
C MET A 167 9.42 -1.98 6.34
N GLY A 168 10.20 -1.65 5.31
CA GLY A 168 11.09 -2.62 4.66
C GLY A 168 10.33 -3.62 3.78
N ALA A 169 9.19 -3.19 3.23
CA ALA A 169 8.31 -3.96 2.37
C ALA A 169 8.35 -3.48 0.92
N HIS A 170 7.66 -4.19 0.02
CA HIS A 170 7.59 -3.81 -1.38
C HIS A 170 6.43 -2.86 -1.67
N GLY A 171 6.69 -1.69 -2.25
CA GLY A 171 5.66 -0.71 -2.63
C GLY A 171 5.30 -0.75 -4.12
N ILE A 172 4.00 -0.87 -4.42
CA ILE A 172 3.42 -0.66 -5.75
C ILE A 172 2.57 0.60 -5.74
N TRP A 173 2.93 1.55 -6.60
CA TRP A 173 2.18 2.78 -6.76
C TRP A 173 1.15 2.65 -7.89
N VAL A 174 -0.12 2.89 -7.56
CA VAL A 174 -1.21 3.06 -8.53
C VAL A 174 -1.29 4.54 -8.89
N LYS A 175 -0.72 4.92 -10.04
CA LYS A 175 -0.43 6.32 -10.36
C LYS A 175 -1.65 7.18 -10.66
N ASP A 176 -2.62 6.61 -11.37
CA ASP A 176 -3.78 7.33 -11.91
C ASP A 176 -5.05 7.02 -11.11
N GLY A 177 -5.10 5.88 -10.43
CA GLY A 177 -6.18 5.51 -9.52
C GLY A 177 -7.48 5.12 -10.23
N VAL A 178 -8.61 5.26 -9.55
CA VAL A 178 -9.96 5.11 -10.14
C VAL A 178 -10.40 6.42 -10.80
N ILE A 179 -10.09 7.54 -10.15
CA ILE A 179 -10.37 8.88 -10.63
C ILE A 179 -9.08 9.68 -10.70
N GLU A 180 -8.96 10.54 -11.71
CA GLU A 180 -7.81 11.44 -11.79
C GLU A 180 -7.78 12.40 -10.60
N ASP A 181 -6.75 12.29 -9.78
CA ASP A 181 -6.51 13.21 -8.66
C ASP A 181 -5.74 14.45 -9.14
N HIS A 182 -6.43 15.58 -9.18
CA HIS A 182 -5.86 16.90 -9.50
C HIS A 182 -5.47 17.70 -8.24
N GLY A 183 -5.47 17.09 -7.06
CA GLY A 183 -5.08 17.71 -5.81
C GLY A 183 -3.66 18.27 -5.86
N ILE A 184 -3.47 19.44 -5.24
CA ILE A 184 -2.17 20.14 -5.19
C ILE A 184 -1.09 19.23 -4.60
N MET A 185 -1.42 18.49 -3.53
CA MET A 185 -0.50 17.55 -2.90
C MET A 185 -0.13 16.40 -3.83
N SER A 186 -1.08 15.82 -4.55
CA SER A 186 -0.82 14.75 -5.52
C SER A 186 0.10 15.23 -6.66
N ARG A 187 -0.13 16.43 -7.19
CA ARG A 187 0.77 17.04 -8.18
C ARG A 187 2.18 17.24 -7.65
N PHE A 188 2.31 17.68 -6.40
CA PHE A 188 3.61 17.82 -5.74
C PHE A 188 4.30 16.46 -5.53
N GLU A 189 3.57 15.45 -5.03
CA GLU A 189 4.05 14.08 -4.85
C GLU A 189 4.61 13.51 -6.17
N LYS A 190 3.82 13.60 -7.26
CA LYS A 190 4.21 13.17 -8.61
C LYS A 190 5.44 13.92 -9.12
N GLY A 191 5.47 15.24 -8.92
CA GLY A 191 6.59 16.10 -9.32
C GLY A 191 7.89 15.79 -8.58
N LEU A 192 7.82 15.60 -7.26
CA LEU A 192 8.97 15.22 -6.43
C LEU A 192 9.52 13.85 -6.83
N SER A 193 8.65 12.85 -6.98
CA SER A 193 9.06 11.51 -7.42
C SER A 193 9.77 11.54 -8.78
N ALA A 194 9.18 12.23 -9.77
CA ALA A 194 9.79 12.38 -11.09
C ALA A 194 11.15 13.10 -11.04
N PHE A 195 11.26 14.13 -10.19
CA PHE A 195 12.50 14.87 -9.98
C PHE A 195 13.61 14.00 -9.37
N LEU A 196 13.29 13.21 -8.35
CA LEU A 196 14.22 12.31 -7.67
C LEU A 196 14.72 11.21 -8.62
N LEU A 197 13.81 10.56 -9.35
CA LEU A 197 14.16 9.56 -10.36
C LEU A 197 15.08 10.15 -11.44
N LYS A 198 14.79 11.37 -11.92
CA LYS A 198 15.65 12.08 -12.89
C LYS A 198 17.05 12.37 -12.32
N ARG A 199 17.19 12.52 -11.01
CA ARG A 199 18.46 12.70 -10.31
C ARG A 199 19.18 11.38 -9.99
N GLY A 200 18.64 10.24 -10.42
CA GLY A 200 19.24 8.92 -10.20
C GLY A 200 18.97 8.32 -8.83
N PHE A 201 18.02 8.87 -8.06
CA PHE A 201 17.57 8.22 -6.83
C PHE A 201 16.80 6.96 -7.19
N SER A 202 16.99 5.91 -6.40
CA SER A 202 16.22 4.67 -6.45
C SER A 202 15.39 4.52 -5.18
N PRO A 203 14.30 3.75 -5.22
CA PRO A 203 13.61 3.34 -4.00
C PRO A 203 14.59 2.65 -3.04
N PRO A 204 14.36 2.76 -1.71
CA PRO A 204 15.14 2.02 -0.72
C PRO A 204 15.18 0.54 -1.04
N GLN A 205 16.31 -0.11 -0.73
CA GLN A 205 16.38 -1.55 -0.79
C GLN A 205 15.42 -2.14 0.23
N VAL A 206 14.68 -3.17 -0.21
CA VAL A 206 13.84 -3.95 0.69
C VAL A 206 14.78 -4.79 1.55
N GLN A 207 15.02 -4.34 2.78
CA GLN A 207 15.80 -5.02 3.79
C GLN A 207 14.88 -5.24 4.99
N SER A 208 14.82 -6.48 5.50
CA SER A 208 14.18 -6.74 6.79
C SER A 208 15.19 -6.36 7.86
N ASP A 209 14.79 -5.59 8.86
CA ASP A 209 15.64 -5.16 10.00
C ASP A 209 16.15 -6.34 10.87
N PHE A 210 15.93 -7.59 10.42
CA PHE A 210 16.31 -8.85 11.07
C PHE A 210 17.31 -9.69 10.26
N GLU A 211 18.26 -9.05 9.58
CA GLU A 211 19.50 -9.71 9.11
C GLU A 211 20.74 -9.14 9.80
#